data_AF-A0A847PEE1-F1
#
_entry.id   AF-A0A847PEE1-F1
#
_cell.length_a   1.000
_cell.length_b   1.000
_cell.length_c   1.000
_cell.angle_alpha   90.00
_cell.angle_beta   90.00
_cell.angle_gamma   90.00
#
_symmetry.space_group_name_H-M   'P 1'
#
loop_
_entity.id
_entity.type
_entity.pdbx_description
1 polymer ?
#
loop_
_entity_poly.entity_id
_entity_poly.type
_entity_poly.pdbx_seq_one_letter_code
_entity_poly.pdbx_strand_id
1 'polypeptide(L)'
;MYEITLIRHGESSWNKENRFTGWTDVPLSDKGVEEAKTAGRLMKQEGLCFDLAFTSVLKRAIKTLWLALEEMDLMWIPIRHSWKLNERHYGALQGLDKAETASKYGDDQVKIWRRSYDVPPPLLEKGDKRSPAEDPRYAALSPSEIPVGECLANTVTRVVPYWQQEIVPEIRAGKRIIIAAHGNSLRALVKHLDGISEKDIVELNIPTGVPLVYTLDADMKPLKHRYLGDPEAIARAAAAVASQGKAK
;
A
#
# COMPACT_ATOMS: atom_id res chain seq x y z
N MET A 1 17.57 -14.80 11.87
CA MET A 1 17.36 -13.80 10.80
C MET A 1 16.09 -14.20 10.08
N TYR A 2 15.25 -13.24 9.75
CA TYR A 2 13.98 -13.46 9.08
C TYR A 2 13.93 -12.70 7.77
N GLU A 3 13.14 -13.18 6.82
CA GLU A 3 12.91 -12.51 5.55
C GLU A 3 11.42 -12.24 5.34
N ILE A 4 11.10 -11.01 4.95
CA ILE A 4 9.75 -10.61 4.56
C ILE A 4 9.81 -9.90 3.21
N THR A 5 8.74 -10.01 2.45
CA THR A 5 8.58 -9.32 1.17
C THR A 5 7.37 -8.42 1.21
N LEU A 6 7.57 -7.14 0.88
CA LEU A 6 6.51 -6.15 0.72
C LEU A 6 6.29 -5.91 -0.78
N ILE A 7 5.04 -5.86 -1.23
CA ILE A 7 4.71 -5.50 -2.61
C ILE A 7 3.55 -4.51 -2.62
N ARG A 8 3.79 -3.34 -3.23
CA ARG A 8 2.71 -2.41 -3.55
C ARG A 8 1.94 -2.98 -4.74
N HIS A 9 0.62 -2.90 -4.71
CA HIS A 9 -0.21 -3.27 -5.85
C HIS A 9 0.28 -2.62 -7.16
N GLY A 10 0.09 -3.32 -8.28
CA GLY A 10 0.35 -2.80 -9.62
C GLY A 10 -0.54 -1.59 -9.94
N GLU A 11 -0.27 -0.89 -11.03
CA GLU A 11 -1.08 0.25 -11.47
C GLU A 11 -2.59 -0.06 -11.49
N SER A 12 -3.40 0.80 -10.86
CA SER A 12 -4.86 0.71 -10.94
C SER A 12 -5.44 1.57 -12.06
N SER A 13 -6.69 1.29 -12.45
CA SER A 13 -7.47 2.13 -13.38
C SER A 13 -7.43 3.61 -12.99
N TRP A 14 -7.57 3.95 -11.70
CA TRP A 14 -7.50 5.34 -11.24
C TRP A 14 -6.09 5.90 -11.06
N ASN A 15 -5.05 5.05 -11.00
CA ASN A 15 -3.68 5.57 -11.15
C ASN A 15 -3.47 6.06 -12.58
N LYS A 16 -3.93 5.29 -13.57
CA LYS A 16 -3.89 5.66 -14.99
C LYS A 16 -4.71 6.91 -15.29
N GLU A 17 -5.90 7.04 -14.68
CA GLU A 17 -6.77 8.23 -14.80
C GLU A 17 -6.33 9.41 -13.91
N ASN A 18 -5.23 9.31 -13.17
CA ASN A 18 -4.74 10.37 -12.27
C ASN A 18 -5.73 10.80 -11.16
N ARG A 19 -6.61 9.89 -10.70
CA ARG A 19 -7.61 10.18 -9.67
C ARG A 19 -7.15 9.81 -8.26
N PHE A 20 -7.74 10.46 -7.25
CA PHE A 20 -7.61 10.05 -5.85
C PHE A 20 -8.45 8.80 -5.57
N THR A 21 -7.82 7.71 -5.14
CA THR A 21 -8.50 6.43 -4.95
C THR A 21 -8.93 6.18 -3.51
N GLY A 22 -7.97 6.05 -2.60
CA GLY A 22 -8.24 5.69 -1.20
C GLY A 22 -8.94 4.34 -1.09
N TRP A 23 -10.05 4.30 -0.37
CA TRP A 23 -10.79 3.06 -0.12
C TRP A 23 -11.75 2.71 -1.24
N THR A 24 -11.90 3.55 -2.28
CA THR A 24 -12.66 3.18 -3.47
C THR A 24 -12.04 1.94 -4.12
N ASP A 25 -12.86 0.93 -4.38
CA ASP A 25 -12.41 -0.40 -4.73
C ASP A 25 -12.27 -0.63 -6.24
N VAL A 26 -11.30 0.08 -6.82
CA VAL A 26 -10.99 0.05 -8.25
C VAL A 26 -10.11 -1.15 -8.65
N PRO A 27 -10.26 -1.67 -9.87
CA PRO A 27 -9.43 -2.77 -10.37
C PRO A 27 -8.04 -2.30 -10.78
N LEU A 28 -7.13 -3.27 -10.95
CA LEU A 28 -5.86 -3.09 -11.68
C LEU A 28 -6.13 -2.68 -13.14
N SER A 29 -5.24 -1.89 -13.72
CA SER A 29 -5.15 -1.73 -15.17
C SER A 29 -4.47 -2.94 -15.80
N ASP A 30 -4.50 -3.07 -17.13
CA ASP A 30 -3.77 -4.15 -17.83
C ASP A 30 -2.26 -4.09 -17.52
N LYS A 31 -1.71 -2.86 -17.44
CA LYS A 31 -0.33 -2.64 -17.01
C LYS A 31 -0.10 -3.14 -15.58
N GLY A 32 -1.02 -2.85 -14.65
CA GLY A 32 -0.93 -3.33 -13.28
C GLY A 32 -1.04 -4.85 -13.12
N VAL A 33 -1.76 -5.52 -14.02
CA VAL A 33 -1.80 -6.99 -14.10
C VAL A 33 -0.43 -7.54 -14.50
N GLU A 34 0.19 -6.96 -15.52
CA GLU A 34 1.53 -7.40 -15.97
C GLU A 34 2.64 -7.06 -14.97
N GLU A 35 2.54 -5.93 -14.27
CA GLU A 35 3.41 -5.59 -13.14
C GLU A 35 3.34 -6.67 -12.04
N ALA A 36 2.13 -7.10 -11.67
CA ALA A 36 1.93 -8.12 -10.64
C ALA A 36 2.50 -9.50 -11.05
N LYS A 37 2.26 -9.93 -12.28
CA LYS A 37 2.82 -11.18 -12.79
C LYS A 37 4.35 -11.14 -12.86
N THR A 38 4.90 -10.02 -13.32
CA THR A 38 6.35 -9.81 -13.38
C THR A 38 6.97 -9.88 -12.00
N ALA A 39 6.33 -9.31 -10.99
CA ALA A 39 6.75 -9.44 -9.60
C ALA A 39 6.83 -10.90 -9.14
N GLY A 40 5.80 -11.70 -9.45
CA GLY A 40 5.78 -13.14 -9.16
C GLY A 40 6.93 -13.90 -9.82
N ARG A 41 7.18 -13.64 -11.11
CA ARG A 41 8.32 -14.23 -11.84
C ARG A 41 9.67 -13.85 -11.23
N LEU A 42 9.86 -12.58 -10.88
CA LEU A 42 11.10 -12.11 -10.24
C LEU A 42 11.32 -12.77 -8.89
N MET A 43 10.29 -12.85 -8.05
CA MET A 43 10.38 -13.53 -6.75
C MET A 43 10.71 -15.02 -6.91
N LYS A 44 10.12 -15.70 -7.90
CA LYS A 44 10.44 -17.10 -8.22
C LYS A 44 11.88 -17.28 -8.71
N GLN A 45 12.37 -16.39 -9.57
CA GLN A 45 13.74 -16.41 -10.08
C GLN A 45 14.79 -16.21 -8.98
N GLU A 46 14.48 -15.37 -7.99
CA GLU A 46 15.30 -15.13 -6.80
C GLU A 46 15.22 -16.27 -5.76
N GLY A 47 14.43 -17.33 -6.03
CA GLY A 47 14.27 -18.47 -5.13
C GLY A 47 13.45 -18.18 -3.88
N LEU A 48 12.64 -17.11 -3.90
CA LEU A 48 11.75 -16.78 -2.78
C LEU A 48 10.58 -17.75 -2.70
N CYS A 49 10.11 -17.98 -1.48
CA CYS A 49 8.94 -18.80 -1.19
C CYS A 49 8.29 -18.30 0.10
N PHE A 50 6.99 -18.52 0.26
CA PHE A 50 6.19 -17.95 1.34
C PHE A 50 5.32 -19.02 2.00
N ASP A 51 5.08 -18.87 3.29
CA ASP A 51 4.25 -19.78 4.08
C ASP A 51 2.91 -19.13 4.47
N LEU A 52 2.83 -17.80 4.41
CA LEU A 52 1.65 -17.02 4.73
C LEU A 52 1.70 -15.66 4.02
N ALA A 53 0.57 -15.27 3.44
CA ALA A 53 0.41 -13.95 2.83
C ALA A 53 -0.56 -13.06 3.61
N PHE A 54 -0.28 -11.75 3.59
CA PHE A 54 -1.19 -10.72 4.09
C PHE A 54 -1.57 -9.76 2.98
N THR A 55 -2.83 -9.34 2.95
CA THR A 55 -3.29 -8.29 2.05
C THR A 55 -4.42 -7.46 2.65
N SER A 56 -4.75 -6.37 1.96
CA SER A 56 -5.89 -5.51 2.30
C SER A 56 -7.23 -6.13 1.90
N VAL A 57 -8.34 -5.46 2.15
CA VAL A 57 -9.67 -5.87 1.62
C VAL A 57 -10.03 -5.21 0.28
N LEU A 58 -9.05 -4.58 -0.38
CA LEU A 58 -9.23 -3.88 -1.66
C LEU A 58 -8.70 -4.72 -2.83
N LYS A 59 -9.53 -4.88 -3.87
CA LYS A 59 -9.34 -5.85 -4.96
C LYS A 59 -8.03 -5.70 -5.71
N ARG A 60 -7.51 -4.48 -5.84
CA ARG A 60 -6.23 -4.23 -6.53
C ARG A 60 -5.04 -4.88 -5.83
N ALA A 61 -4.99 -4.86 -4.50
CA ALA A 61 -3.90 -5.50 -3.74
C ALA A 61 -4.09 -7.02 -3.69
N ILE A 62 -5.35 -7.49 -3.50
CA ILE A 62 -5.71 -8.91 -3.56
C ILE A 62 -5.32 -9.51 -4.91
N LYS A 63 -5.72 -8.87 -6.01
CA LYS A 63 -5.40 -9.33 -7.37
C LYS A 63 -3.91 -9.29 -7.67
N THR A 64 -3.17 -8.29 -7.17
CA THR A 64 -1.71 -8.30 -7.28
C THR A 64 -1.10 -9.50 -6.55
N LEU A 65 -1.56 -9.80 -5.33
CA LEU A 65 -1.08 -10.96 -4.59
C LEU A 65 -1.37 -12.27 -5.34
N TRP A 66 -2.61 -12.46 -5.81
CA TRP A 66 -3.01 -13.69 -6.49
C TRP A 66 -2.19 -13.94 -7.76
N LEU A 67 -2.01 -12.92 -8.60
CA LEU A 67 -1.21 -13.03 -9.82
C LEU A 67 0.27 -13.33 -9.51
N ALA A 68 0.82 -12.73 -8.44
CA ALA A 68 2.18 -13.02 -8.04
C ALA A 68 2.33 -14.46 -7.51
N LEU A 69 1.40 -14.93 -6.67
CA LEU A 69 1.39 -16.29 -6.14
C LEU A 69 1.15 -17.34 -7.22
N GLU A 70 0.35 -17.05 -8.24
CA GLU A 70 0.13 -17.91 -9.41
C GLU A 70 1.45 -18.15 -10.17
N GLU A 71 2.18 -17.08 -10.51
CA GLU A 71 3.48 -17.20 -11.19
C GLU A 71 4.52 -17.95 -10.34
N MET A 72 4.42 -17.83 -9.01
CA MET A 72 5.27 -18.53 -8.05
C MET A 72 4.88 -20.00 -7.80
N ASP A 73 3.71 -20.45 -8.27
CA ASP A 73 3.10 -21.75 -7.92
C ASP A 73 2.84 -21.91 -6.40
N LEU A 74 2.35 -20.84 -5.78
CA LEU A 74 2.07 -20.74 -4.34
C LEU A 74 0.61 -20.36 -4.04
N MET A 75 -0.34 -20.63 -4.95
CA MET A 75 -1.75 -20.27 -4.74
C MET A 75 -2.41 -20.98 -3.55
N TRP A 76 -1.80 -22.06 -3.06
CA TRP A 76 -2.32 -22.88 -1.96
C TRP A 76 -2.01 -22.32 -0.57
N ILE A 77 -1.12 -21.33 -0.45
CA ILE A 77 -0.72 -20.79 0.86
C ILE A 77 -1.89 -20.03 1.51
N PRO A 78 -1.99 -20.00 2.85
CA PRO A 78 -3.00 -19.22 3.52
C PRO A 78 -2.84 -17.71 3.25
N ILE A 79 -3.97 -17.00 3.11
CA ILE A 79 -4.03 -15.55 2.89
C ILE A 79 -4.89 -14.90 3.98
N ARG A 80 -4.33 -13.94 4.72
CA ARG A 80 -5.06 -13.12 5.70
C ARG A 80 -5.39 -11.74 5.13
N HIS A 81 -6.67 -11.40 5.11
CA HIS A 81 -7.18 -10.12 4.63
C HIS A 81 -7.47 -9.21 5.83
N SER A 82 -7.07 -7.93 5.76
CA SER A 82 -7.38 -6.97 6.81
C SER A 82 -7.52 -5.55 6.29
N TRP A 83 -8.58 -4.86 6.71
CA TRP A 83 -8.78 -3.44 6.41
C TRP A 83 -7.65 -2.56 6.97
N LYS A 84 -6.95 -3.02 8.01
CA LYS A 84 -5.80 -2.31 8.59
C LYS A 84 -4.66 -2.15 7.58
N LEU A 85 -4.61 -2.95 6.51
CA LEU A 85 -3.66 -2.83 5.40
C LEU A 85 -4.20 -2.01 4.21
N ASN A 86 -5.43 -1.49 4.26
CA ASN A 86 -5.99 -0.64 3.20
C ASN A 86 -5.13 0.60 2.93
N GLU A 87 -5.30 1.19 1.75
CA GLU A 87 -4.73 2.50 1.40
C GLU A 87 -5.20 3.58 2.40
N ARG A 88 -4.52 4.73 2.46
CA ARG A 88 -5.03 5.91 3.18
C ARG A 88 -6.38 6.35 2.62
N HIS A 89 -7.37 6.58 3.49
CA HIS A 89 -8.68 7.10 3.09
C HIS A 89 -8.57 8.57 2.66
N TYR A 90 -8.89 8.89 1.40
CA TYR A 90 -8.72 10.25 0.86
C TYR A 90 -9.89 11.19 1.13
N GLY A 91 -10.86 10.76 1.96
CA GLY A 91 -12.02 11.56 2.33
C GLY A 91 -12.82 12.01 1.11
N ALA A 92 -13.22 13.28 1.11
CA ALA A 92 -13.99 13.88 0.02
C ALA A 92 -13.20 14.01 -1.30
N LEU A 93 -11.88 13.82 -1.30
CA LEU A 93 -11.10 13.81 -2.55
C LEU A 93 -11.30 12.52 -3.36
N GLN A 94 -11.80 11.44 -2.76
CA GLN A 94 -11.98 10.15 -3.46
C GLN A 94 -12.85 10.33 -4.71
N GLY A 95 -12.27 9.97 -5.87
CA GLY A 95 -12.90 10.10 -7.18
C GLY A 95 -12.57 11.37 -7.96
N LEU A 96 -11.96 12.38 -7.33
CA LEU A 96 -11.55 13.59 -8.03
C LEU A 96 -10.26 13.35 -8.83
N ASP A 97 -10.14 13.99 -10.00
CA ASP A 97 -8.88 14.07 -10.73
C ASP A 97 -7.90 14.98 -9.99
N LYS A 98 -6.63 14.56 -9.91
CA LYS A 98 -5.61 15.30 -9.14
C LYS A 98 -5.21 16.61 -9.81
N ALA A 99 -5.17 16.68 -11.14
CA ALA A 99 -4.81 17.89 -11.86
C ALA A 99 -5.94 18.92 -11.76
N GLU A 100 -7.20 18.51 -11.91
CA GLU A 100 -8.36 19.38 -11.69
C GLU A 100 -8.42 19.89 -10.24
N THR A 101 -8.13 19.01 -9.27
CA THR A 101 -8.04 19.38 -7.86
C THR A 101 -6.91 20.39 -7.63
N ALA A 102 -5.75 20.20 -8.28
CA ALA A 102 -4.62 21.13 -8.19
C ALA A 102 -4.95 22.49 -8.81
N SER A 103 -5.64 22.53 -9.95
CA SER A 103 -6.12 23.78 -10.55
C SER A 103 -7.09 24.54 -9.63
N LYS A 104 -7.89 23.83 -8.84
CA LYS A 104 -8.87 24.44 -7.92
C LYS A 104 -8.29 24.90 -6.59
N TYR A 105 -7.39 24.11 -5.99
CA TYR A 105 -6.90 24.34 -4.63
C TYR A 105 -5.41 24.71 -4.54
N GLY A 106 -4.68 24.68 -5.67
CA GLY A 106 -3.25 24.89 -5.76
C GLY A 106 -2.43 23.60 -5.60
N ASP A 107 -1.31 23.52 -6.31
CA ASP A 107 -0.39 22.38 -6.27
C ASP A 107 0.15 22.11 -4.85
N ASP A 108 0.48 23.16 -4.09
CA ASP A 108 1.02 23.03 -2.74
C ASP A 108 0.00 22.41 -1.78
N GLN A 109 -1.27 22.82 -1.86
CA GLN A 109 -2.33 22.26 -1.03
C GLN A 109 -2.60 20.78 -1.37
N VAL A 110 -2.62 20.44 -2.66
CA VAL A 110 -2.75 19.06 -3.11
C VAL A 110 -1.55 18.22 -2.69
N LYS A 111 -0.33 18.77 -2.74
CA LYS A 111 0.87 18.11 -2.24
C LYS A 111 0.78 17.85 -0.74
N ILE A 112 0.30 18.82 0.06
CA ILE A 112 0.06 18.64 1.50
C ILE A 112 -0.91 17.47 1.74
N TRP A 113 -2.11 17.47 1.15
CA TRP A 113 -3.06 16.36 1.33
C TRP A 113 -2.50 15.00 0.87
N ARG A 114 -1.64 15.02 -0.15
CA ARG A 114 -1.04 13.78 -0.69
C ARG A 114 0.15 13.28 0.11
N ARG A 115 0.91 14.14 0.77
CA ARG A 115 2.23 13.76 1.30
C ARG A 115 2.46 14.10 2.75
N SER A 116 1.71 15.05 3.32
CA SER A 116 1.81 15.42 4.73
C SER A 116 1.60 14.22 5.64
N TYR A 117 2.33 14.22 6.75
CA TYR A 117 2.24 13.19 7.76
C TYR A 117 0.92 13.30 8.54
N ASP A 118 0.58 14.50 9.01
CA ASP A 118 -0.46 14.76 10.00
C ASP A 118 -1.67 15.52 9.45
N VAL A 119 -1.58 16.13 8.26
CA VAL A 119 -2.69 16.89 7.67
C VAL A 119 -3.63 15.96 6.88
N PRO A 120 -4.91 15.80 7.31
CA PRO A 120 -5.88 15.01 6.56
C PRO A 120 -6.41 15.76 5.33
N PRO A 121 -6.94 15.04 4.33
CA PRO A 121 -7.73 15.65 3.27
C PRO A 121 -9.07 16.19 3.81
N PRO A 122 -9.84 16.96 3.02
CA PRO A 122 -11.22 17.27 3.35
C PRO A 122 -12.00 15.99 3.67
N LEU A 123 -12.72 15.99 4.80
CA LEU A 123 -13.42 14.81 5.30
C LEU A 123 -14.72 14.57 4.51
N LEU A 124 -15.18 13.32 4.49
CA LEU A 124 -16.53 13.00 4.02
C LEU A 124 -17.59 13.62 4.93
N GLU A 125 -18.65 14.13 4.32
CA GLU A 125 -19.84 14.58 5.04
C GLU A 125 -20.68 13.39 5.49
N LYS A 126 -21.54 13.63 6.49
CA LYS A 126 -22.49 12.62 6.97
C LYS A 126 -23.46 12.23 5.84
N GLY A 127 -23.59 10.93 5.60
CA GLY A 127 -24.47 10.39 4.54
C GLY A 127 -23.84 10.39 3.14
N ASP A 128 -22.55 10.73 3.00
CA ASP A 128 -21.84 10.57 1.74
C ASP A 128 -21.77 9.08 1.36
N LYS A 129 -22.21 8.74 0.14
CA LYS A 129 -22.27 7.37 -0.38
C LYS A 129 -20.89 6.70 -0.51
N ARG A 130 -19.81 7.48 -0.45
CA ARG A 130 -18.42 6.98 -0.44
C ARG A 130 -17.97 6.53 0.94
N SER A 131 -18.78 6.74 1.97
CA SER A 131 -18.51 6.28 3.33
C SER A 131 -18.36 4.75 3.36
N PRO A 132 -17.31 4.21 4.00
CA PRO A 132 -17.18 2.76 4.18
C PRO A 132 -18.25 2.15 5.10
N ALA A 133 -19.00 2.97 5.85
CA ALA A 133 -19.94 2.50 6.86
C ALA A 133 -21.05 1.58 6.32
N GLU A 134 -21.45 1.77 5.06
CA GLU A 134 -22.50 0.98 4.42
C GLU A 134 -21.95 -0.19 3.59
N ASP A 135 -20.63 -0.33 3.47
CA ASP A 135 -20.01 -1.41 2.71
C ASP A 135 -19.88 -2.66 3.59
N PRO A 136 -20.41 -3.82 3.14
CA PRO A 136 -20.49 -5.04 3.96
C PRO A 136 -19.12 -5.56 4.41
N ARG A 137 -18.04 -5.21 3.73
CA ARG A 137 -16.66 -5.59 4.13
C ARG A 137 -16.25 -4.99 5.48
N TYR A 138 -16.89 -3.89 5.88
CA TYR A 138 -16.57 -3.17 7.11
C TYR A 138 -17.67 -3.28 8.16
N ALA A 139 -18.66 -4.17 7.96
CA ALA A 139 -19.82 -4.31 8.87
C ALA A 139 -19.44 -4.69 10.32
N ALA A 140 -18.27 -5.29 10.53
CA ALA A 140 -17.76 -5.64 11.85
C ALA A 140 -17.02 -4.50 12.57
N LEU A 141 -16.78 -3.37 11.91
CA LEU A 141 -16.05 -2.24 12.48
C LEU A 141 -16.95 -1.35 13.31
N SER A 142 -16.39 -0.83 14.40
CA SER A 142 -17.06 0.21 15.18
C SER A 142 -17.12 1.53 14.39
N PRO A 143 -18.08 2.43 14.68
CA PRO A 143 -18.15 3.73 14.03
C PRO A 143 -16.85 4.56 14.12
N SER A 144 -16.07 4.40 15.19
CA SER A 144 -14.77 5.07 15.37
C SER A 144 -13.65 4.49 14.51
N GLU A 145 -13.78 3.27 14.01
CA GLU A 145 -12.81 2.64 13.11
C GLU A 145 -13.08 2.94 11.64
N ILE A 146 -14.29 3.42 11.30
CA ILE A 146 -14.66 3.81 9.94
C ILE A 146 -14.09 5.21 9.64
N PRO A 147 -13.09 5.33 8.73
CA PRO A 147 -12.52 6.63 8.44
C PRO A 147 -13.44 7.45 7.53
N VAL A 148 -13.58 8.74 7.84
CA VAL A 148 -14.14 9.75 6.93
C VAL A 148 -13.06 10.52 6.16
N GLY A 149 -11.79 10.28 6.48
CA GLY A 149 -10.60 10.90 5.91
C GLY A 149 -9.40 10.57 6.81
N GLU A 150 -8.25 10.25 6.22
CA GLU A 150 -7.04 9.89 6.95
C GLU A 150 -5.86 10.73 6.47
N CYS A 151 -5.02 11.18 7.40
CA CYS A 151 -3.63 11.53 7.10
C CYS A 151 -2.73 10.28 7.18
N LEU A 152 -1.42 10.42 6.94
CA LEU A 152 -0.50 9.28 7.05
C LEU A 152 -0.37 8.81 8.50
N ALA A 153 -0.42 9.71 9.48
CA ALA A 153 -0.38 9.37 10.90
C ALA A 153 -1.55 8.44 11.30
N ASN A 154 -2.78 8.71 10.84
CA ASN A 154 -3.91 7.80 11.06
C ASN A 154 -3.69 6.41 10.44
N THR A 155 -3.07 6.38 9.24
CA THR A 155 -2.71 5.11 8.60
C THR A 155 -1.69 4.34 9.44
N VAL A 156 -0.68 5.03 9.98
CA VAL A 156 0.32 4.44 10.91
C VAL A 156 -0.37 3.85 12.14
N THR A 157 -1.33 4.55 12.74
CA THR A 157 -2.02 4.09 13.97
C THR A 157 -2.80 2.79 13.79
N ARG A 158 -3.20 2.41 12.58
CA ARG A 158 -3.84 1.11 12.32
C ARG A 158 -2.88 0.05 11.75
N VAL A 159 -1.87 0.44 10.98
CA VAL A 159 -0.91 -0.49 10.36
C VAL A 159 0.08 -1.03 11.37
N VAL A 160 0.68 -0.18 12.21
CA VAL A 160 1.74 -0.61 13.13
C VAL A 160 1.23 -1.57 14.21
N PRO A 161 0.06 -1.36 14.84
CA PRO A 161 -0.50 -2.36 15.73
C PRO A 161 -0.79 -3.69 15.04
N TYR A 162 -1.30 -3.68 13.80
CA TYR A 162 -1.52 -4.92 13.05
C TYR A 162 -0.22 -5.65 12.75
N TRP A 163 0.83 -4.92 12.37
CA TRP A 163 2.17 -5.47 12.21
C TRP A 163 2.64 -6.17 13.50
N GLN A 164 2.57 -5.50 14.65
CA GLN A 164 3.04 -6.03 15.93
C GLN A 164 2.21 -7.22 16.44
N GLN A 165 0.89 -7.16 16.29
CA GLN A 165 -0.04 -8.11 16.89
C GLN A 165 -0.30 -9.34 16.02
N GLU A 166 -0.24 -9.20 14.69
CA GLU A 166 -0.69 -10.26 13.77
C GLU A 166 0.42 -10.76 12.85
N ILE A 167 1.39 -9.91 12.48
CA ILE A 167 2.43 -10.26 11.50
C ILE A 167 3.72 -10.70 12.20
N VAL A 168 4.20 -9.93 13.18
CA VAL A 168 5.42 -10.24 13.95
C VAL A 168 5.38 -11.62 14.61
N PRO A 169 4.27 -12.08 15.23
CA PRO A 169 4.22 -13.42 15.81
C PRO A 169 4.44 -14.53 14.77
N GLU A 170 3.91 -14.35 13.55
CA GLU A 170 4.07 -15.32 12.45
C GLU A 170 5.51 -15.35 11.94
N ILE A 171 6.17 -14.19 11.84
CA ILE A 171 7.58 -14.08 11.50
C ILE A 171 8.43 -14.80 12.56
N ARG A 172 8.16 -14.55 13.85
CA ARG A 172 8.87 -15.19 14.97
C ARG A 172 8.65 -16.70 15.01
N ALA A 173 7.50 -17.18 14.55
CA ALA A 173 7.22 -18.60 14.35
C ALA A 173 7.97 -19.22 13.16
N GLY A 174 8.80 -18.44 12.46
CA GLY A 174 9.67 -18.90 11.37
C GLY A 174 8.99 -18.89 9.99
N LYS A 175 7.78 -18.32 9.85
CA LYS A 175 7.10 -18.23 8.56
C LYS A 175 7.73 -17.16 7.67
N ARG A 176 7.88 -17.48 6.38
CA ARG A 176 8.27 -16.54 5.33
C ARG A 176 7.02 -15.79 4.87
N ILE A 177 7.04 -14.47 5.00
CA ILE A 177 5.85 -13.63 4.83
C ILE A 177 5.93 -12.77 3.57
N ILE A 178 4.83 -12.72 2.82
CA ILE A 178 4.59 -11.70 1.79
C ILE A 178 3.42 -10.79 2.20
N ILE A 179 3.58 -9.47 2.04
CA ILE A 179 2.56 -8.47 2.29
C ILE A 179 2.27 -7.70 1.00
N ALA A 180 1.11 -7.93 0.41
CA ALA A 180 0.63 -7.19 -0.76
C ALA A 180 -0.36 -6.11 -0.35
N ALA A 181 0.02 -4.83 -0.46
CA ALA A 181 -0.77 -3.73 0.05
C ALA A 181 -0.65 -2.45 -0.82
N HIS A 182 -0.74 -1.27 -0.20
CA HIS A 182 -0.90 0.01 -0.88
C HIS A 182 0.24 0.98 -0.55
N GLY A 183 0.27 2.10 -1.26
CA GLY A 183 1.35 3.07 -1.11
C GLY A 183 1.49 3.56 0.33
N ASN A 184 0.42 4.04 0.97
CA ASN A 184 0.53 4.63 2.30
C ASN A 184 0.57 3.60 3.43
N SER A 185 -0.08 2.44 3.27
CA SER A 185 0.05 1.38 4.28
C SER A 185 1.45 0.78 4.29
N LEU A 186 2.10 0.62 3.13
CA LEU A 186 3.51 0.21 3.07
C LEU A 186 4.45 1.33 3.51
N ARG A 187 4.19 2.61 3.17
CA ARG A 187 4.98 3.73 3.72
C ARG A 187 4.90 3.78 5.25
N ALA A 188 3.72 3.55 5.83
CA ALA A 188 3.55 3.48 7.28
C ALA A 188 4.39 2.37 7.91
N LEU A 189 4.42 1.18 7.29
CA LEU A 189 5.23 0.06 7.75
C LEU A 189 6.74 0.32 7.57
N VAL A 190 7.17 0.82 6.42
CA VAL A 190 8.57 1.18 6.14
C VAL A 190 9.04 2.28 7.08
N LYS A 191 8.21 3.29 7.37
CA LYS A 191 8.50 4.32 8.38
C LYS A 191 8.81 3.69 9.74
N HIS A 192 8.01 2.70 10.15
CA HIS A 192 8.18 2.00 11.42
C HIS A 192 9.45 1.14 11.45
N LEU A 193 9.72 0.39 10.38
CA LEU A 193 10.89 -0.49 10.28
C LEU A 193 12.19 0.32 10.25
N ASP A 194 12.28 1.32 9.37
CA ASP A 194 13.52 2.07 9.11
C ASP A 194 13.67 3.31 10.02
N GLY A 195 12.75 3.52 10.96
CA GLY A 195 12.80 4.67 11.87
C GLY A 195 12.72 6.03 11.17
N ILE A 196 12.04 6.11 10.03
CA ILE A 196 11.99 7.32 9.21
C ILE A 196 11.23 8.43 9.95
N SER A 197 11.81 9.63 9.94
CA SER A 197 11.21 10.82 10.55
C SER A 197 9.92 11.24 9.82
N GLU A 198 9.07 12.03 10.49
CA GLU A 198 7.85 12.59 9.89
C GLU A 198 8.17 13.57 8.74
N LYS A 199 9.36 14.18 8.76
CA LYS A 199 9.84 15.06 7.71
C LYS A 199 10.27 14.28 6.47
N ASP A 200 11.00 13.18 6.65
CA ASP A 200 11.61 12.45 5.54
C ASP A 200 10.62 11.47 4.88
N ILE A 201 9.61 11.00 5.61
CA ILE A 201 8.62 10.05 5.07
C ILE A 201 7.83 10.63 3.89
N VAL A 202 7.72 11.95 3.81
CA VAL A 202 7.05 12.71 2.72
C VAL A 202 7.67 12.36 1.35
N GLU A 203 8.99 12.17 1.33
CA GLU A 203 9.77 11.91 0.11
C GLU A 203 9.88 10.42 -0.25
N LEU A 204 9.48 9.51 0.66
CA LEU A 204 9.48 8.08 0.38
C LEU A 204 8.44 7.72 -0.70
N ASN A 205 8.92 7.12 -1.79
CA ASN A 205 8.12 6.64 -2.90
C ASN A 205 8.33 5.13 -3.09
N ILE A 206 7.28 4.36 -2.83
CA ILE A 206 7.30 2.91 -3.06
C ILE A 206 6.74 2.65 -4.47
N PRO A 207 7.53 2.11 -5.42
CA PRO A 207 7.10 1.81 -6.78
C PRO A 207 5.98 0.76 -6.81
N THR A 208 5.13 0.79 -7.84
CA THR A 208 4.07 -0.22 -8.04
C THR A 208 4.64 -1.52 -8.56
N GLY A 209 4.18 -2.66 -8.04
CA GLY A 209 4.53 -3.99 -8.56
C GLY A 209 6.00 -4.41 -8.41
N VAL A 210 6.82 -3.67 -7.65
CA VAL A 210 8.22 -4.05 -7.40
C VAL A 210 8.32 -4.64 -5.98
N PRO A 211 8.73 -5.91 -5.82
CA PRO A 211 8.95 -6.51 -4.51
C PRO A 211 10.09 -5.80 -3.75
N LEU A 212 9.85 -5.47 -2.48
CA LEU A 212 10.82 -4.93 -1.53
C LEU A 212 11.07 -5.99 -0.44
N VAL A 213 12.25 -6.59 -0.48
CA VAL A 213 12.66 -7.66 0.45
C VAL A 213 13.41 -7.05 1.61
N TYR A 214 13.00 -7.38 2.83
CA TYR A 214 13.68 -7.02 4.08
C TYR A 214 14.29 -8.27 4.72
N THR A 215 15.53 -8.13 5.22
CA THR A 215 16.11 -9.06 6.19
C THR A 215 16.02 -8.43 7.57
N LEU A 216 15.43 -9.15 8.53
CA LEU A 216 15.24 -8.69 9.91
C LEU A 216 16.07 -9.52 10.90
N ASP A 217 16.49 -8.90 11.99
CA ASP A 217 17.10 -9.58 13.14
C ASP A 217 16.05 -10.23 14.08
N ALA A 218 16.51 -10.77 15.21
CA ALA A 218 15.63 -11.41 16.20
C ALA A 218 14.63 -10.43 16.85
N ASP A 219 14.96 -9.14 16.89
CA ASP A 219 14.16 -8.07 17.48
C ASP A 219 13.25 -7.37 16.45
N MET A 220 13.14 -7.94 15.25
CA MET A 220 12.39 -7.39 14.11
C MET A 220 12.96 -6.07 13.57
N LYS A 221 14.23 -5.76 13.86
CA LYS A 221 14.89 -4.59 13.28
C LYS A 221 15.44 -4.94 11.90
N PRO A 222 15.33 -4.02 10.92
CA PRO A 222 15.88 -4.25 9.60
C PRO A 222 17.40 -4.26 9.63
N LEU A 223 17.99 -5.34 9.10
CA LEU A 223 19.42 -5.44 8.83
C LEU A 223 19.77 -4.87 7.45
N LYS A 224 18.91 -5.14 6.46
CA LYS A 224 19.02 -4.64 5.09
C LYS A 224 17.68 -4.76 4.38
N HIS A 225 17.50 -3.96 3.34
CA HIS A 225 16.38 -4.11 2.41
C HIS A 225 16.84 -3.85 0.97
N ARG A 226 16.16 -4.47 -0.01
CA ARG A 226 16.42 -4.27 -1.43
C ARG A 226 15.15 -4.44 -2.26
N TYR A 227 15.05 -3.69 -3.35
CA TYR A 227 14.07 -3.98 -4.39
C TYR A 227 14.57 -5.10 -5.29
N LEU A 228 13.66 -5.94 -5.80
CA LEU A 228 13.97 -6.95 -6.81
C LEU A 228 13.77 -6.41 -8.22
N GLY A 229 14.68 -6.76 -9.13
CA GLY A 229 14.63 -6.37 -10.55
C GLY A 229 15.72 -5.37 -10.95
N ASP A 230 15.56 -4.82 -12.16
CA ASP A 230 16.52 -3.90 -12.76
C ASP A 230 16.54 -2.53 -12.05
N PRO A 231 17.70 -2.06 -11.56
CA PRO A 231 17.80 -0.79 -10.82
C PRO A 231 17.29 0.43 -11.59
N GLU A 232 17.51 0.51 -12.91
CA GLU A 232 17.03 1.63 -13.71
C GLU A 232 15.51 1.62 -13.85
N ALA A 233 14.91 0.45 -14.09
CA ALA A 233 13.46 0.28 -14.15
C ALA A 233 12.81 0.64 -12.80
N ILE A 234 13.42 0.25 -11.69
CA ILE A 234 12.96 0.58 -10.34
C ILE A 234 13.01 2.09 -10.10
N ALA A 235 14.12 2.76 -10.48
CA ALA A 235 14.26 4.20 -10.36
C ALA A 235 13.20 4.94 -11.20
N ARG A 236 12.95 4.49 -12.45
CA ARG A 236 11.89 5.03 -13.30
C ARG A 236 10.50 4.85 -12.67
N ALA A 237 10.22 3.68 -12.10
CA ALA A 237 8.93 3.40 -11.45
C ALA A 237 8.73 4.28 -10.20
N ALA A 238 9.77 4.46 -9.37
CA ALA A 238 9.72 5.34 -8.20
C ALA A 238 9.50 6.81 -8.60
N ALA A 239 10.19 7.29 -9.66
CA ALA A 239 10.01 8.63 -10.20
C ALA A 239 8.59 8.85 -10.76
N ALA A 240 8.01 7.84 -11.41
CA ALA A 240 6.62 7.89 -11.89
C ALA A 240 5.63 8.05 -10.73
N VAL A 241 5.88 7.44 -9.56
CA VAL A 241 5.06 7.63 -8.36
C VAL A 241 5.19 9.06 -7.82
N ALA A 242 6.40 9.63 -7.85
CA ALA A 242 6.64 11.01 -7.43
C ALA A 242 5.94 12.03 -8.34
N SER A 243 5.85 11.76 -9.65
CA SER A 243 5.24 12.67 -10.64
C SER A 243 3.72 12.62 -10.71
N GLN A 244 3.06 11.60 -10.14
CA GLN A 244 1.59 11.54 -10.06
C GLN A 244 1.06 12.84 -9.46
N GLY A 245 -0.07 13.37 -9.96
CA GLY A 245 -0.76 14.54 -9.41
C GLY A 245 -0.05 15.89 -9.49
N LYS A 246 0.93 16.08 -10.39
CA LYS A 246 1.33 17.42 -10.85
C LYS A 246 0.33 17.91 -11.89
N ALA A 247 0.03 19.21 -11.92
CA ALA A 247 -0.65 19.83 -13.06
C ALA A 247 0.16 19.55 -14.34
N LYS A 248 -0.54 19.23 -15.44
CA LYS A 248 0.06 19.10 -16.78
C LYS A 248 0.08 20.45 -17.47
#